data_AF-A0A445ACI6-F1
#
_entry.id   AF-A0A445ACI6-F1
#
_cell.length_a   1.000
_cell.length_b   1.000
_cell.length_c   1.000
_cell.angle_alpha   90.00
_cell.angle_beta   90.00
_cell.angle_gamma   90.00
#
_symmetry.space_group_name_H-M   'P 1'
#
loop_
_entity.id
_entity.type
_entity.pdbx_description
1 polymer ?
#
loop_
_entity_poly.entity_id
_entity_poly.type
_entity_poly.pdbx_seq_one_letter_code
_entity_poly.pdbx_strand_id
1 'polypeptide(L)'
;MIEPLFPMPTSPNTPTFVWYDAFNPQQKSSQHNIHLEKASVLFNLGALSNQISLSCDLSTVQGYRVAMDALYDASYWFSILWKLEAPMASGTNDLSANSAQILREIIASQIVELTWNCPRSHSDGSSLAGYLVTLHCRKAYDLSTLGPLAENLVQSSIPQFLESKMKTCHVQTDPSDVTQQFLSRYCEAQSLLQEGCQTPCLDLFFETVMIKDENVVINLRGSIGRIGGNELPGDHSNMTTD
;
A
#
# COMPACT_ATOMS: atom_id res chain seq x y z
N MET A 1 -18.26 6.00 7.83
CA MET A 1 -18.64 5.31 6.57
C MET A 1 -20.17 5.22 6.53
N ILE A 2 -20.81 5.62 5.42
CA ILE A 2 -22.28 5.84 5.33
C ILE A 2 -23.09 4.59 4.94
N GLU A 3 -22.43 3.51 4.54
CA GLU A 3 -23.05 2.29 4.01
C GLU A 3 -24.03 1.59 4.97
N PRO A 4 -23.79 1.51 6.30
CA PRO A 4 -24.78 0.98 7.24
C PRO A 4 -26.02 1.87 7.38
N LEU A 5 -25.90 3.16 7.02
CA LEU A 5 -26.97 4.15 7.12
C LEU A 5 -27.83 4.19 5.85
N PHE A 6 -27.29 3.72 4.71
CA PHE A 6 -27.97 3.72 3.41
C PHE A 6 -27.74 2.40 2.67
N PRO A 7 -28.62 1.40 2.86
CA PRO A 7 -28.57 0.15 2.11
C PRO A 7 -28.79 0.42 0.61
N MET A 8 -27.72 0.34 -0.18
CA MET A 8 -27.73 0.63 -1.63
C MET A 8 -28.63 -0.26 -2.50
N PRO A 9 -28.81 -1.58 -2.27
CA PRO A 9 -29.55 -2.42 -3.21
C PRO A 9 -31.09 -2.27 -3.15
N THR A 10 -31.62 -1.53 -2.18
CA THR A 10 -33.08 -1.39 -1.97
C THR A 10 -33.57 0.06 -1.90
N SER A 11 -32.69 1.04 -2.13
CA SER A 11 -33.07 2.46 -2.16
C SER A 11 -33.76 2.82 -3.48
N PRO A 12 -34.89 3.56 -3.47
CA PRO A 12 -35.51 4.06 -4.70
C PRO A 12 -34.64 5.08 -5.45
N ASN A 13 -33.59 5.62 -4.83
CA ASN A 13 -32.67 6.62 -5.40
C ASN A 13 -31.20 6.19 -5.22
N THR A 14 -30.84 4.98 -5.63
CA THR A 14 -29.44 4.52 -5.58
C THR A 14 -28.57 5.41 -6.49
N PRO A 15 -27.54 6.10 -5.98
CA PRO A 15 -26.65 6.91 -6.81
C PRO A 15 -25.94 6.05 -7.86
N THR A 16 -25.65 6.66 -9.00
CA THR A 16 -24.77 6.09 -10.03
C THR A 16 -23.36 6.58 -9.79
N PHE A 17 -22.40 5.67 -9.68
CA PHE A 17 -20.98 5.96 -9.64
C PHE A 17 -20.39 5.80 -11.03
N VAL A 18 -19.57 6.77 -11.45
CA VAL A 18 -18.98 6.80 -12.78
C VAL A 18 -17.48 7.03 -12.66
N TRP A 19 -16.69 6.08 -13.17
CA TRP A 19 -15.24 6.12 -13.14
C TRP A 19 -14.66 5.72 -14.49
N TYR A 20 -13.55 6.37 -14.85
CA TYR A 20 -12.82 6.13 -16.10
C TYR A 20 -11.66 5.17 -15.86
N ASP A 21 -11.38 4.32 -16.85
CA ASP A 21 -10.27 3.36 -16.77
C ASP A 21 -8.93 4.10 -16.85
N ALA A 22 -8.07 3.90 -15.84
CA ALA A 22 -6.75 4.51 -15.77
C ALA A 22 -5.76 4.00 -16.84
N PHE A 23 -5.95 2.78 -17.34
CA PHE A 23 -5.11 2.20 -18.40
C PHE A 23 -5.63 2.54 -19.79
N ASN A 24 -6.94 2.79 -19.93
CA ASN A 24 -7.56 3.23 -21.17
C ASN A 24 -8.63 4.31 -20.92
N PRO A 25 -8.26 5.60 -20.87
CA PRO A 25 -9.19 6.69 -20.53
C PRO A 25 -10.41 6.86 -21.45
N GLN A 26 -10.46 6.16 -22.59
CA GLN A 26 -11.64 6.13 -23.46
C GLN A 26 -12.75 5.20 -22.93
N GLN A 27 -12.42 4.29 -22.01
CA GLN A 27 -13.37 3.40 -21.37
C GLN A 27 -13.79 3.94 -20.00
N LYS A 28 -15.04 3.68 -19.63
CA LYS A 28 -15.60 4.03 -18.32
C LYS A 28 -16.60 2.98 -17.85
N SER A 29 -16.75 2.88 -16.53
CA SER A 29 -17.83 2.14 -15.89
C SER A 29 -18.82 3.12 -15.25
N SER A 30 -20.10 2.79 -15.32
CA SER A 30 -21.20 3.59 -14.76
C SER A 30 -22.18 2.63 -14.09
N GLN A 31 -22.17 2.56 -12.76
CA GLN A 31 -22.88 1.53 -12.01
C GLN A 31 -23.53 2.05 -10.74
N HIS A 32 -24.64 1.41 -10.34
CA HIS A 32 -25.23 1.56 -9.02
C HIS A 32 -24.56 0.61 -8.01
N ASN A 33 -23.23 0.68 -7.92
CA ASN A 33 -22.41 -0.25 -7.15
C ASN A 33 -21.44 0.52 -6.25
N ILE A 34 -21.64 0.44 -4.94
CA ILE A 34 -20.74 1.09 -3.97
C ILE A 34 -19.33 0.47 -3.99
N HIS A 35 -19.20 -0.79 -4.39
CA HIS A 35 -17.88 -1.43 -4.54
C HIS A 35 -17.08 -0.82 -5.70
N LEU A 36 -17.75 -0.31 -6.75
CA LEU A 36 -17.07 0.44 -7.80
C LEU A 36 -16.43 1.70 -7.22
N GLU A 37 -17.20 2.49 -6.46
CA GLU A 37 -16.70 3.71 -5.81
C GLU A 37 -15.52 3.41 -4.87
N LYS A 38 -15.67 2.42 -3.98
CA LYS A 38 -14.62 2.03 -3.04
C LYS A 38 -13.36 1.54 -3.77
N ALA A 39 -13.51 0.70 -4.78
CA ALA A 39 -12.39 0.21 -5.58
C ALA A 39 -11.64 1.37 -6.25
N SER A 40 -12.35 2.31 -6.87
CA SER A 40 -11.74 3.49 -7.51
C SER A 40 -11.04 4.41 -6.51
N VAL A 41 -11.63 4.63 -5.34
CA VAL A 41 -10.99 5.43 -4.27
C VAL A 41 -9.71 4.75 -3.75
N LEU A 42 -9.75 3.44 -3.50
CA LEU A 42 -8.57 2.67 -3.07
C LEU A 42 -7.46 2.68 -4.12
N PHE A 43 -7.83 2.53 -5.40
CA PHE A 43 -6.89 2.64 -6.51
C PHE A 43 -6.18 4.01 -6.50
N ASN A 44 -6.95 5.10 -6.38
CA ASN A 44 -6.39 6.45 -6.34
C ASN A 44 -5.50 6.70 -5.12
N LEU A 45 -5.86 6.18 -3.95
CA LEU A 45 -5.02 6.24 -2.75
C LEU A 45 -3.69 5.51 -2.96
N GLY A 46 -3.72 4.31 -3.54
CA GLY A 46 -2.52 3.57 -3.90
C GLY A 46 -1.65 4.30 -4.91
N ALA A 47 -2.25 4.83 -5.97
CA ALA A 47 -1.57 5.57 -7.03
C ALA A 47 -0.93 6.87 -6.51
N LEU A 48 -1.65 7.65 -5.69
CA LEU A 48 -1.14 8.88 -5.08
C LEU A 48 0.01 8.58 -4.12
N SER A 49 -0.11 7.54 -3.29
CA SER A 49 0.96 7.12 -2.37
C SER A 49 2.23 6.74 -3.13
N ASN A 50 2.10 6.00 -4.24
CA ASN A 50 3.22 5.70 -5.13
C ASN A 50 3.84 6.97 -5.74
N GLN A 51 3.03 7.93 -6.20
CA GLN A 51 3.53 9.21 -6.72
C GLN A 51 4.27 10.04 -5.67
N ILE A 52 3.78 10.06 -4.41
CA ILE A 52 4.46 10.72 -3.29
C ILE A 52 5.86 10.11 -3.10
N SER A 53 5.97 8.78 -3.09
CA SER A 53 7.27 8.11 -2.99
C SER A 53 8.24 8.54 -4.10
N LEU A 54 7.78 8.54 -5.35
CA LEU A 54 8.60 8.94 -6.51
C LEU A 54 9.03 10.43 -6.46
N SER A 55 8.31 11.27 -5.72
CA SER A 55 8.62 12.70 -5.59
C SER A 55 9.63 13.04 -4.49
N CYS A 56 9.99 12.08 -3.64
CA CYS A 56 10.85 12.31 -2.48
C CYS A 56 12.33 12.49 -2.86
N ASP A 57 13.03 13.38 -2.14
CA ASP A 57 14.49 13.53 -2.25
C ASP A 57 15.21 12.44 -1.44
N LEU A 58 15.60 11.37 -2.15
CA LEU A 58 16.29 10.21 -1.58
C LEU A 58 17.74 10.50 -1.15
N SER A 59 18.29 11.68 -1.42
CA SER A 59 19.59 12.10 -0.86
C SER A 59 19.51 12.42 0.63
N THR A 60 18.29 12.62 1.16
CA THR A 60 18.06 12.95 2.56
C THR A 60 17.47 11.75 3.32
N VAL A 61 17.86 11.61 4.60
CA VAL A 61 17.28 10.57 5.48
C VAL A 61 15.77 10.73 5.62
N GLN A 62 15.27 11.98 5.64
CA GLN A 62 13.84 12.25 5.76
C GLN A 62 13.09 11.87 4.50
N GLY A 63 13.57 12.26 3.31
CA GLY A 63 12.95 11.90 2.04
C GLY A 63 12.92 10.39 1.83
N TYR A 64 13.99 9.69 2.21
CA TYR A 64 14.01 8.23 2.20
C TYR A 64 12.93 7.60 3.08
N ARG A 65 12.74 8.10 4.32
CA ARG A 65 11.69 7.60 5.23
C ARG A 65 10.29 7.82 4.68
N VAL A 66 10.01 9.04 4.21
CA VAL A 66 8.71 9.38 3.62
C VAL A 66 8.41 8.53 2.38
N ALA A 67 9.41 8.30 1.52
CA ALA A 67 9.26 7.44 0.35
C ALA A 67 8.92 5.99 0.74
N MET A 68 9.58 5.47 1.79
CA MET A 68 9.32 4.13 2.29
C MET A 68 7.91 4.00 2.88
N ASP A 69 7.52 4.94 3.75
CA ASP A 69 6.18 4.96 4.35
C ASP A 69 5.09 5.03 3.26
N ALA A 70 5.28 5.89 2.26
CA ALA A 70 4.35 6.03 1.14
C ALA A 70 4.25 4.77 0.26
N LEU A 71 5.34 4.01 0.07
CA LEU A 71 5.27 2.71 -0.63
C LEU A 71 4.53 1.66 0.19
N TYR A 72 4.71 1.64 1.52
CA TYR A 72 3.93 0.75 2.38
C TYR A 72 2.44 1.09 2.36
N ASP A 73 2.09 2.38 2.37
CA ASP A 73 0.71 2.84 2.19
C ASP A 73 0.15 2.39 0.83
N ALA A 74 0.92 2.57 -0.26
CA ALA A 74 0.51 2.11 -1.59
C ALA A 74 0.23 0.59 -1.62
N SER A 75 1.13 -0.20 -1.03
CA SER A 75 1.00 -1.65 -0.93
C SER A 75 -0.26 -2.06 -0.14
N TYR A 76 -0.53 -1.35 0.95
CA TYR A 76 -1.71 -1.56 1.78
C TYR A 76 -3.01 -1.29 1.00
N TRP A 77 -3.12 -0.14 0.35
CA TRP A 77 -4.32 0.22 -0.41
C TRP A 77 -4.59 -0.75 -1.56
N PHE A 78 -3.56 -1.15 -2.32
CA PHE A 78 -3.73 -2.16 -3.37
C PHE A 78 -4.03 -3.56 -2.82
N SER A 79 -3.58 -3.90 -1.61
CA SER A 79 -3.96 -5.15 -0.94
C SER A 79 -5.44 -5.16 -0.56
N ILE A 80 -5.97 -4.05 -0.03
CA ILE A 80 -7.41 -3.92 0.26
C ILE A 80 -8.22 -4.00 -1.04
N LEU A 81 -7.79 -3.25 -2.07
CA LEU A 81 -8.43 -3.30 -3.38
C LEU A 81 -8.51 -4.73 -3.90
N TRP A 82 -7.39 -5.46 -3.92
CA TRP A 82 -7.33 -6.82 -4.44
C TRP A 82 -8.22 -7.80 -3.67
N LYS A 83 -8.18 -7.77 -2.32
CA LYS A 83 -8.85 -8.77 -1.49
C LYS A 83 -10.35 -8.51 -1.31
N LEU A 84 -10.75 -7.24 -1.21
CA LEU A 84 -12.09 -6.88 -0.75
C LEU A 84 -12.97 -6.30 -1.85
N GLU A 85 -12.47 -5.32 -2.60
CA GLU A 85 -13.34 -4.50 -3.47
C GLU A 85 -13.31 -4.93 -4.94
N ALA A 86 -12.14 -5.30 -5.48
CA ALA A 86 -12.00 -5.73 -6.88
C ALA A 86 -12.92 -6.91 -7.27
N PRO A 87 -13.14 -7.94 -6.42
CA PRO A 87 -14.06 -9.03 -6.74
C PRO A 87 -15.53 -8.59 -6.89
N MET A 88 -15.92 -7.48 -6.27
CA MET A 88 -17.30 -7.00 -6.20
C MET A 88 -17.57 -5.76 -7.04
N ALA A 89 -16.53 -5.03 -7.45
CA ALA A 89 -16.65 -3.80 -8.22
C ALA A 89 -17.17 -4.03 -9.65
N SER A 90 -16.83 -5.17 -10.29
CA SER A 90 -17.15 -5.46 -11.70
C SER A 90 -16.88 -4.27 -12.64
N GLY A 91 -15.81 -3.51 -12.35
CA GLY A 91 -15.51 -2.21 -12.95
C GLY A 91 -14.71 -2.28 -14.25
N THR A 92 -13.98 -1.20 -14.52
CA THR A 92 -12.97 -1.11 -15.58
C THR A 92 -11.76 -2.01 -15.29
N ASN A 93 -10.92 -2.26 -16.29
CA ASN A 93 -9.87 -3.29 -16.20
C ASN A 93 -8.76 -2.95 -15.21
N ASP A 94 -8.50 -1.66 -14.99
CA ASP A 94 -7.63 -1.12 -13.95
C ASP A 94 -8.05 -1.52 -12.53
N LEU A 95 -9.35 -1.73 -12.28
CA LEU A 95 -9.90 -2.14 -10.99
C LEU A 95 -10.02 -3.67 -10.84
N SER A 96 -9.58 -4.45 -11.84
CA SER A 96 -9.64 -5.91 -11.79
C SER A 96 -8.70 -6.49 -10.72
N ALA A 97 -9.04 -7.68 -10.21
CA ALA A 97 -8.18 -8.37 -9.24
C ALA A 97 -6.76 -8.63 -9.80
N ASN A 98 -6.67 -8.97 -11.09
CA ASN A 98 -5.37 -9.16 -11.76
C ASN A 98 -4.57 -7.86 -11.80
N SER A 99 -5.19 -6.74 -12.15
CA SER A 99 -4.52 -5.43 -12.18
C SER A 99 -4.06 -5.00 -10.78
N ALA A 100 -4.91 -5.15 -9.77
CA ALA A 100 -4.55 -4.87 -8.39
C ALA A 100 -3.35 -5.74 -7.94
N GLN A 101 -3.32 -7.02 -8.34
CA GLN A 101 -2.19 -7.90 -8.04
C GLN A 101 -0.90 -7.48 -8.77
N ILE A 102 -0.97 -7.11 -10.05
CA ILE A 102 0.17 -6.57 -10.81
C ILE A 102 0.74 -5.33 -10.11
N LEU A 103 -0.12 -4.40 -9.71
CA LEU A 103 0.30 -3.19 -9.01
C LEU A 103 0.98 -3.51 -7.67
N ARG A 104 0.48 -4.49 -6.92
CA ARG A 104 1.12 -4.95 -5.68
C ARG A 104 2.53 -5.49 -5.91
N GLU A 105 2.73 -6.31 -6.94
CA GLU A 105 4.06 -6.83 -7.29
C GLU A 105 5.02 -5.70 -7.71
N ILE A 106 4.52 -4.67 -8.41
CA ILE A 106 5.29 -3.47 -8.75
C ILE A 106 5.67 -2.66 -7.50
N ILE A 107 4.74 -2.47 -6.56
CA ILE A 107 5.06 -1.76 -5.30
C ILE A 107 6.04 -2.58 -4.45
N ALA A 108 5.88 -3.91 -4.39
CA ALA A 108 6.79 -4.78 -3.66
C ALA A 108 8.22 -4.71 -4.22
N SER A 109 8.39 -4.69 -5.55
CA SER A 109 9.71 -4.52 -6.16
C SER A 109 10.34 -3.17 -5.80
N GLN A 110 9.55 -2.09 -5.79
CA GLN A 110 10.02 -0.76 -5.38
C GLN A 110 10.42 -0.71 -3.89
N ILE A 111 9.68 -1.38 -3.00
CA ILE A 111 10.03 -1.47 -1.57
C ILE A 111 11.37 -2.19 -1.39
N VAL A 112 11.58 -3.30 -2.08
CA VAL A 112 12.86 -4.05 -2.03
C VAL A 112 14.01 -3.18 -2.53
N GLU A 113 13.83 -2.53 -3.68
CA GLU A 113 14.83 -1.64 -4.28
C GLU A 113 15.19 -0.49 -3.34
N LEU A 114 14.18 0.19 -2.79
CA LEU A 114 14.40 1.30 -1.88
C LEU A 114 15.12 0.81 -0.61
N THR A 115 14.63 -0.28 0.01
CA THR A 115 15.18 -0.86 1.26
C THR A 115 16.66 -1.16 1.12
N TRP A 116 17.07 -1.65 -0.04
CA TRP A 116 18.44 -2.00 -0.31
C TRP A 116 19.34 -0.78 -0.56
N ASN A 117 18.81 0.23 -1.25
CA ASN A 117 19.51 1.48 -1.53
C ASN A 117 19.59 2.41 -0.31
N CYS A 118 19.15 1.97 0.87
CA CYS A 118 19.25 2.73 2.11
C CYS A 118 20.70 3.17 2.38
N PRO A 119 20.98 4.46 2.63
CA PRO A 119 22.33 4.95 2.93
C PRO A 119 23.01 4.30 4.16
N ARG A 120 22.25 3.60 5.00
CA ARG A 120 22.72 2.84 6.18
C ARG A 120 22.96 1.35 5.91
N SER A 121 22.67 0.87 4.71
CA SER A 121 22.90 -0.52 4.29
C SER A 121 24.42 -0.76 4.14
N HIS A 122 25.03 -1.43 5.11
CA HIS A 122 26.47 -1.74 5.13
C HIS A 122 26.80 -3.16 4.62
N SER A 123 25.90 -3.84 3.89
CA SER A 123 26.12 -5.24 3.50
C SER A 123 26.18 -5.47 1.98
N ASP A 124 26.96 -6.49 1.58
CA ASP A 124 27.20 -6.96 0.20
C ASP A 124 25.98 -7.61 -0.49
N GLY A 125 24.78 -7.58 0.10
CA GLY A 125 23.57 -8.29 -0.38
C GLY A 125 22.90 -7.71 -1.63
N SER A 126 23.62 -6.96 -2.45
CA SER A 126 23.09 -6.32 -3.67
C SER A 126 22.58 -7.32 -4.70
N SER A 127 23.15 -8.54 -4.69
CA SER A 127 22.70 -9.66 -5.52
C SER A 127 21.33 -10.20 -5.08
N LEU A 128 21.07 -10.28 -3.77
CA LEU A 128 19.78 -10.74 -3.23
C LEU A 128 18.66 -9.73 -3.52
N ALA A 129 18.91 -8.44 -3.32
CA ALA A 129 17.94 -7.40 -3.63
C ALA A 129 17.62 -7.36 -5.13
N GLY A 130 18.64 -7.42 -6.00
CA GLY A 130 18.44 -7.49 -7.45
C GLY A 130 17.62 -8.72 -7.88
N TYR A 131 17.86 -9.87 -7.25
CA TYR A 131 17.06 -11.07 -7.46
C TYR A 131 15.59 -10.88 -7.05
N LEU A 132 15.34 -10.35 -5.86
CA LEU A 132 13.98 -10.11 -5.35
C LEU A 132 13.20 -9.11 -6.20
N VAL A 133 13.84 -8.02 -6.63
CA VAL A 133 13.24 -7.07 -7.58
C VAL A 133 12.86 -7.78 -8.88
N THR A 134 13.77 -8.59 -9.43
CA THR A 134 13.51 -9.35 -10.67
C THR A 134 12.37 -10.35 -10.50
N LEU A 135 12.30 -11.03 -9.36
CA LEU A 135 11.24 -12.00 -9.05
C LEU A 135 9.86 -11.34 -9.03
N HIS A 136 9.71 -10.21 -8.34
CA HIS A 136 8.47 -9.45 -8.30
C HIS A 136 8.09 -8.90 -9.69
N CYS A 137 9.06 -8.34 -10.42
CA CYS A 137 8.82 -7.86 -11.78
C CYS A 137 8.41 -8.98 -12.74
N ARG A 138 8.97 -10.19 -12.60
CA ARG A 138 8.57 -11.37 -13.38
C ARG A 138 7.14 -11.80 -13.05
N LYS A 139 6.77 -11.90 -11.77
CA LYS A 139 5.39 -12.20 -11.37
C LYS A 139 4.40 -11.20 -11.96
N ALA A 140 4.70 -9.90 -11.87
CA ALA A 140 3.90 -8.84 -12.46
C ALA A 140 3.79 -9.00 -13.99
N TYR A 141 4.89 -9.32 -14.65
CA TYR A 141 4.94 -9.50 -16.10
C TYR A 141 4.09 -10.68 -16.54
N ASP A 142 4.28 -11.85 -15.91
CA ASP A 142 3.53 -13.06 -16.26
C ASP A 142 2.01 -12.82 -16.09
N LEU A 143 1.59 -12.16 -15.00
CA LEU A 143 0.20 -11.73 -14.78
C LEU A 143 -0.30 -10.76 -15.85
N SER A 144 0.54 -9.84 -16.31
CA SER A 144 0.19 -8.87 -17.35
C SER A 144 -0.02 -9.49 -18.74
N THR A 145 0.58 -10.67 -18.99
CA THR A 145 0.48 -11.37 -20.28
C THR A 145 -0.69 -12.35 -20.36
N LEU A 146 -1.42 -12.57 -19.26
CA LEU A 146 -2.51 -13.53 -19.20
C LEU A 146 -3.88 -12.90 -19.48
N GLY A 147 -4.60 -13.46 -20.45
CA GLY A 147 -6.02 -13.18 -20.70
C GLY A 147 -6.32 -11.80 -21.32
N PRO A 148 -7.58 -11.32 -21.22
CA PRO A 148 -8.05 -10.08 -21.84
C PRO A 148 -7.36 -8.81 -21.32
N LEU A 149 -6.69 -8.91 -20.16
CA LEU A 149 -5.98 -7.80 -19.55
C LEU A 149 -4.74 -7.40 -20.37
N ALA A 150 -4.09 -8.35 -21.05
CA ALA A 150 -2.91 -8.09 -21.86
C ALA A 150 -3.18 -7.05 -22.95
N GLU A 151 -4.32 -7.15 -23.64
CA GLU A 151 -4.71 -6.22 -24.70
C GLU A 151 -4.91 -4.78 -24.18
N ASN A 152 -5.43 -4.65 -22.96
CA ASN A 152 -5.68 -3.34 -22.34
C ASN A 152 -4.39 -2.72 -21.79
N LEU A 153 -3.47 -3.55 -21.28
CA LEU A 153 -2.19 -3.08 -20.76
C LEU A 153 -1.19 -2.67 -21.85
N VAL A 154 -1.39 -3.08 -23.12
CA VAL A 154 -0.57 -2.61 -24.26
C VAL A 154 -0.58 -1.08 -24.41
N GLN A 155 -1.67 -0.42 -24.00
CA GLN A 155 -1.77 1.04 -24.03
C GLN A 155 -1.08 1.72 -22.84
N SER A 156 -0.72 0.95 -21.80
CA SER A 156 -0.05 1.44 -20.60
C SER A 156 1.48 1.32 -20.71
N SER A 157 2.21 2.04 -19.85
CA SER A 157 3.67 1.89 -19.73
C SER A 157 4.11 0.69 -18.88
N ILE A 158 3.18 -0.09 -18.33
CA ILE A 158 3.47 -1.17 -17.36
C ILE A 158 4.36 -2.26 -17.95
N PRO A 159 4.06 -2.86 -19.12
CA PRO A 159 4.89 -3.93 -19.68
C PRO A 159 6.34 -3.48 -19.95
N GLN A 160 6.51 -2.27 -20.51
CA GLN A 160 7.82 -1.70 -20.81
C GLN A 160 8.63 -1.43 -19.53
N PHE A 161 7.98 -0.92 -18.48
CA PHE A 161 8.61 -0.73 -17.17
C PHE A 161 9.10 -2.06 -16.59
N LEU A 162 8.27 -3.10 -16.61
CA LEU A 162 8.61 -4.42 -16.09
C LEU A 162 9.78 -5.06 -16.86
N GLU A 163 9.75 -5.02 -18.19
CA GLU A 163 10.86 -5.50 -19.01
C GLU A 163 12.16 -4.76 -18.74
N SER A 164 12.10 -3.43 -18.62
CA SER A 164 13.27 -2.61 -18.34
C SER A 164 13.88 -2.99 -16.99
N LYS A 165 13.05 -3.10 -15.93
CA LYS A 165 13.49 -3.49 -14.60
C LYS A 165 14.11 -4.88 -14.55
N MET A 166 13.50 -5.87 -15.21
CA MET A 166 14.07 -7.21 -15.29
C MET A 166 15.43 -7.23 -15.99
N LYS A 167 15.64 -6.40 -17.03
CA LYS A 167 16.94 -6.31 -17.72
C LYS A 167 18.01 -5.64 -16.86
N THR A 168 17.67 -4.58 -16.13
CA THR A 168 18.63 -3.84 -15.29
C THR A 168 19.03 -4.59 -14.01
N CYS A 169 18.15 -5.43 -13.48
CA CYS A 169 18.39 -6.19 -12.25
C CYS A 169 18.84 -7.63 -12.50
N HIS A 170 19.00 -8.04 -13.78
CA HIS A 170 19.39 -9.39 -14.15
C HIS A 170 20.79 -9.73 -13.64
N VAL A 171 20.86 -10.60 -12.64
CA VAL A 171 22.09 -11.32 -12.29
C VAL A 171 22.28 -12.40 -13.35
N GLN A 172 23.26 -12.25 -14.24
CA GLN A 172 23.58 -13.26 -15.25
C GLN A 172 24.19 -14.48 -14.55
N THR A 173 23.40 -15.52 -14.26
CA THR A 173 23.95 -16.83 -13.90
C THR A 173 23.23 -18.00 -14.57
N ASP A 174 24.03 -19.05 -14.79
CA ASP A 174 23.73 -20.30 -15.46
C ASP A 174 22.49 -20.99 -14.84
N PRO A 175 21.55 -21.53 -15.64
CA PRO A 175 20.33 -22.19 -15.14
C PRO A 175 20.57 -23.41 -14.24
N SER A 176 21.81 -23.88 -14.11
CA SER A 176 22.25 -24.92 -13.17
C SER A 176 22.68 -24.39 -11.79
N ASP A 177 22.66 -23.07 -11.57
CA ASP A 177 23.14 -22.44 -10.35
C ASP A 177 22.24 -22.76 -9.15
N VAL A 178 22.73 -23.63 -8.28
CA VAL A 178 22.09 -24.06 -7.01
C VAL A 178 21.75 -22.85 -6.14
N THR A 179 22.48 -21.75 -6.29
CA THR A 179 22.23 -20.48 -5.60
C THR A 179 20.88 -19.89 -5.99
N GLN A 180 20.48 -19.95 -7.26
CA GLN A 180 19.18 -19.43 -7.72
C GLN A 180 18.02 -20.26 -7.16
N GLN A 181 18.15 -21.58 -7.14
CA GLN A 181 17.11 -22.44 -6.55
C GLN A 181 16.98 -22.23 -5.05
N PHE A 182 18.10 -22.04 -4.36
CA PHE A 182 18.11 -21.71 -2.94
C PHE A 182 17.46 -20.35 -2.68
N LEU A 183 17.85 -19.31 -3.42
CA LEU A 183 17.27 -17.97 -3.29
C LEU A 183 15.77 -17.98 -3.62
N SER A 184 15.34 -18.67 -4.67
CA SER A 184 13.91 -18.82 -5.01
C SER A 184 13.13 -19.45 -3.85
N ARG A 185 13.58 -20.60 -3.35
CA ARG A 185 12.94 -21.32 -2.24
C ARG A 185 12.94 -20.50 -0.95
N TYR A 186 14.04 -19.78 -0.66
CA TYR A 186 14.15 -18.91 0.50
C TYR A 186 13.19 -17.71 0.41
N CYS A 187 13.11 -17.07 -0.76
CA CYS A 187 12.23 -15.93 -1.00
C CYS A 187 10.75 -16.35 -1.00
N GLU A 188 10.42 -17.52 -1.55
CA GLU A 188 9.09 -18.13 -1.42
C GLU A 188 8.73 -18.36 0.05
N ALA A 189 9.63 -18.95 0.83
CA ALA A 189 9.41 -19.16 2.27
C ALA A 189 9.24 -17.82 3.02
N GLN A 190 10.05 -16.81 2.72
CA GLN A 190 9.94 -15.48 3.34
C GLN A 190 8.63 -14.78 2.97
N SER A 191 8.18 -14.90 1.72
CA SER A 191 6.89 -14.34 1.26
C SER A 191 5.71 -14.97 2.02
N LEU A 192 5.73 -16.29 2.18
CA LEU A 192 4.72 -17.02 2.97
C LEU A 192 4.74 -16.62 4.44
N LEU A 193 5.91 -16.37 5.02
CA LEU A 193 6.04 -15.88 6.39
C LEU A 193 5.51 -14.46 6.56
N GLN A 194 5.75 -13.55 5.61
CA GLN A 194 5.19 -12.19 5.66
C GLN A 194 3.67 -12.19 5.52
N GLU A 195 3.11 -13.09 4.70
CA GLU A 195 1.66 -13.23 4.55
C GLU A 195 0.99 -13.78 5.83
N GLY A 196 1.69 -14.64 6.59
CA GLY A 196 1.25 -15.12 7.90
C GLY A 196 1.55 -14.18 9.08
N CYS A 197 2.60 -13.36 9.00
CA CYS A 197 3.02 -12.41 10.03
C CYS A 197 2.48 -10.99 9.84
N GLN A 198 1.59 -10.74 8.87
CA GLN A 198 0.62 -9.64 8.98
C GLN A 198 -0.36 -9.95 10.12
N THR A 199 0.15 -9.99 11.36
CA THR A 199 -0.68 -10.00 12.58
C THR A 199 -1.42 -8.65 12.63
N PRO A 200 -2.67 -8.63 13.12
CA PRO A 200 -3.55 -7.48 13.01
C PRO A 200 -3.12 -6.41 14.02
N CYS A 201 -2.13 -5.58 13.66
CA CYS A 201 -1.94 -4.29 14.34
C CYS A 201 -3.04 -3.27 13.98
N LEU A 202 -4.12 -3.72 13.31
CA LEU A 202 -5.22 -2.89 12.81
C LEU A 202 -6.52 -3.03 13.59
N ASP A 203 -6.59 -3.90 14.61
CA ASP A 203 -7.77 -3.97 15.50
C ASP A 203 -7.96 -2.68 16.33
N LEU A 204 -6.98 -1.77 16.39
CA LEU A 204 -7.13 -0.46 17.04
C LEU A 204 -7.85 0.61 16.20
N PHE A 205 -8.12 0.37 14.91
CA PHE A 205 -8.77 1.38 14.06
C PHE A 205 -10.24 1.09 13.75
N PHE A 206 -10.79 -0.02 14.24
CA PHE A 206 -12.21 -0.36 14.08
C PHE A 206 -13.02 -0.32 15.38
N GLU A 207 -12.56 0.40 16.42
CA GLU A 207 -13.48 0.79 17.49
C GLU A 207 -14.38 1.92 16.99
N THR A 208 -15.63 1.56 16.77
CA THR A 208 -16.73 2.38 16.25
C THR A 208 -16.73 3.79 16.85
N VAL A 209 -16.48 4.80 16.02
CA VAL A 209 -16.73 6.21 16.36
C VAL A 209 -18.25 6.38 16.52
N MET A 210 -18.71 6.29 17.77
CA MET A 210 -20.06 6.65 18.16
C MET A 210 -20.16 8.17 18.18
N ILE A 211 -20.83 8.74 17.17
CA ILE A 211 -21.17 10.16 17.14
C ILE A 211 -22.31 10.39 18.14
N LYS A 212 -22.02 11.12 19.21
CA LYS A 212 -23.04 11.69 20.09
C LYS A 212 -22.76 13.18 20.21
N ASP A 213 -23.71 13.97 19.72
CA ASP A 213 -23.84 15.42 19.90
C ASP A 213 -22.68 16.28 19.37
N GLU A 214 -22.66 16.48 18.04
CA GLU A 214 -22.04 17.58 17.25
C GLU A 214 -20.68 18.17 17.70
N ASN A 215 -19.84 17.41 18.41
CA ASN A 215 -18.46 17.79 18.68
C ASN A 215 -17.52 16.60 18.49
N VAL A 216 -16.54 16.77 17.60
CA VAL A 216 -15.43 15.82 17.42
C VAL A 216 -14.50 15.97 18.63
N VAL A 217 -14.75 15.19 19.67
CA VAL A 217 -13.82 15.03 20.79
C VAL A 217 -12.87 13.88 20.47
N ILE A 218 -11.63 14.22 20.11
CA ILE A 218 -10.55 13.25 19.93
C ILE A 218 -10.09 12.82 21.33
N ASN A 219 -10.65 11.72 21.85
CA ASN A 219 -10.22 11.19 23.14
C ASN A 219 -8.96 10.35 22.96
N LEU A 220 -7.80 11.00 22.84
CA LEU A 220 -6.49 10.35 22.92
C LEU A 220 -6.23 9.93 24.37
N ARG A 221 -6.81 8.81 24.80
CA ARG A 221 -6.36 8.14 26.03
C ARG A 221 -5.33 7.06 25.70
N GLY A 222 -4.18 7.50 25.20
CA GLY A 222 -2.94 6.75 25.20
C GLY A 222 -1.99 7.44 26.18
N SER A 223 -1.67 6.76 27.27
CA SER A 223 -0.80 7.24 28.34
C SER A 223 0.53 7.83 27.83
N ILE A 224 0.59 9.15 27.71
CA ILE A 224 1.85 9.88 27.90
C ILE A 224 1.90 10.20 29.39
N GLY A 225 2.79 9.54 30.11
CA GLY A 225 3.16 9.95 31.46
C GLY A 225 3.64 11.41 31.40
N ARG A 226 2.75 12.34 31.75
CA ARG A 226 3.10 13.70 32.12
C ARG A 226 3.88 13.62 33.42
N ILE A 227 5.16 13.97 33.39
CA ILE A 227 5.74 14.77 34.47
C ILE A 227 5.79 16.19 33.90
N GLY A 228 4.66 16.88 34.02
CA GLY A 228 4.54 18.31 33.80
C GLY A 228 4.80 19.03 35.12
N GLY A 229 5.59 20.10 35.04
CA GLY A 229 5.76 21.03 36.14
C GLY A 229 4.54 21.91 36.39
N ASN A 230 4.67 22.60 37.53
CA ASN A 230 4.09 23.87 37.95
C ASN A 230 2.82 23.82 38.82
N GLU A 231 3.08 24.09 40.11
CA GLU A 231 2.44 25.09 40.98
C GLU A 231 0.93 25.19 41.03
N LEU A 232 0.38 25.24 42.25
CA LEU A 232 -0.54 26.28 42.74
C LEU A 232 -0.82 26.09 44.26
N PRO A 233 -1.44 27.06 44.97
CA PRO A 233 -0.87 27.71 46.15
C PRO A 233 -1.52 27.25 47.45
N GLY A 234 -0.85 27.49 48.56
CA GLY A 234 -1.37 27.22 49.90
C GLY A 234 -0.63 28.03 50.94
N ASP A 235 -1.28 29.12 51.33
CA ASP A 235 -0.95 30.03 52.41
C ASP A 235 -0.71 29.30 53.75
N HIS A 236 0.25 29.78 54.55
CA HIS A 236 0.18 30.01 56.00
C HIS A 236 1.53 29.93 56.73
N SER A 237 1.90 31.10 57.26
CA SER A 237 2.49 31.36 58.58
C SER A 237 3.89 30.86 58.94
N ASN A 238 4.78 31.84 59.13
CA ASN A 238 5.58 32.11 60.34
C ASN A 238 6.06 30.92 61.18
N MET A 239 7.38 30.74 61.33
CA MET A 239 8.12 31.14 62.54
C MET A 239 9.60 30.80 62.42
N THR A 240 10.42 31.78 62.83
CA THR A 240 11.82 31.70 63.26
C THR A 240 12.10 30.49 64.15
N THR A 241 13.29 29.87 64.03
CA THR A 241 14.35 29.85 65.06
C THR A 241 15.52 28.95 64.64
N ASP A 242 16.72 29.48 64.90
CA ASP A 242 18.05 28.88 65.09
C ASP A 242 18.75 28.11 63.95
#